data_AF-A0A2K3LPH8-F1
#
_entry.id   AF-A0A2K3LPH8-F1
#
_cell.length_a   1.000
_cell.length_b   1.000
_cell.length_c   1.000
_cell.angle_alpha   90.00
_cell.angle_beta   90.00
_cell.angle_gamma   90.00
#
_symmetry.space_group_name_H-M   'P 1'
#
loop_
_entity.id
_entity.type
_entity.pdbx_description
1 polymer ?
#
loop_
_entity_poly.entity_id
_entity_poly.type
_entity_poly.pdbx_seq_one_letter_code
_entity_poly.pdbx_strand_id
1 'polypeptide(L)'
;MKFYSLSPVVVSHLLSHHNIDDLDLPFEVSDEEREIIHFSRSTFILGRSGTGKTTILTMKLFQKENLHHMALEATYGIKSGEFPCLNDDKEHEESSNGNDRPILRQLFVTVSPKLCQAVKDHVVRLKRSICGSNVSAESSPIEEDVDVDTSIQFKNIPDTLINLPANSYPLVITFQKFLMMLDGSLGDSYFERFGVESVALETLMRKKEVTYDRFDTIYWPHFNSQYTKTLDPSRVFSEIMSHIKGGMQALEHGDGKLSRESYVSLSENRASSLSKQKRETQN
;
A
#
# COMPACT_ATOMS: atom_id res chain seq x y z
N MET A 1 -21.35 8.47 -22.70
CA MET A 1 -22.21 8.24 -21.53
C MET A 1 -21.63 7.07 -20.76
N LYS A 2 -21.41 7.20 -19.45
CA LYS A 2 -21.08 6.07 -18.57
C LYS A 2 -22.41 5.50 -18.06
N PHE A 3 -22.65 4.22 -18.28
CA PHE A 3 -23.82 3.53 -17.76
C PHE A 3 -23.46 2.94 -16.40
N TYR A 4 -24.42 2.94 -15.48
CA TYR A 4 -24.27 2.34 -14.15
C TYR A 4 -25.40 1.31 -13.99
N SER A 5 -25.06 0.09 -13.59
CA SER A 5 -26.07 -0.90 -13.23
C SER A 5 -26.75 -0.48 -11.91
N LEU A 6 -28.08 -0.56 -11.88
CA LEU A 6 -28.87 -0.25 -10.68
C LEU A 6 -28.70 -1.37 -9.65
N SER A 7 -27.65 -1.29 -8.84
CA SER A 7 -27.49 -2.15 -7.67
C SER A 7 -28.38 -1.67 -6.51
N PRO A 8 -28.72 -2.52 -5.53
CA PRO A 8 -29.47 -2.10 -4.33
C PRO A 8 -28.81 -0.92 -3.62
N VAL A 9 -27.48 -0.84 -3.64
CA VAL A 9 -26.69 0.28 -3.12
C VAL A 9 -26.94 1.54 -3.95
N VAL A 10 -26.88 1.45 -5.28
CA VAL A 10 -27.18 2.59 -6.18
C VAL A 10 -28.63 3.07 -5.98
N VAL A 11 -29.58 2.14 -5.81
CA VAL A 11 -31.00 2.46 -5.59
C VAL A 11 -31.23 3.11 -4.23
N SER A 12 -30.67 2.58 -3.14
CA SER A 12 -30.75 3.22 -1.82
C SER A 12 -30.13 4.62 -1.83
N HIS A 13 -29.09 4.81 -2.65
CA HIS A 13 -28.43 6.10 -2.86
C HIS A 13 -29.25 7.12 -3.63
N LEU A 14 -29.87 6.71 -4.73
CA LEU A 14 -30.75 7.58 -5.51
C LEU A 14 -31.98 8.01 -4.70
N LEU A 15 -32.40 7.16 -3.75
CA LEU A 15 -33.54 7.43 -2.88
C LEU A 15 -33.20 8.36 -1.69
N SER A 16 -31.91 8.50 -1.31
CA SER A 16 -31.49 9.26 -0.12
C SER A 16 -31.33 10.79 -0.31
N HIS A 17 -31.78 11.36 -1.44
CA HIS A 17 -31.88 12.81 -1.69
C HIS A 17 -30.60 13.64 -1.40
N HIS A 18 -29.42 13.15 -1.78
CA HIS A 18 -28.19 13.96 -1.75
C HIS A 18 -27.98 14.72 -3.07
N ASN A 19 -27.27 15.86 -3.01
CA ASN A 19 -26.88 16.62 -4.19
C ASN A 19 -26.12 15.71 -5.18
N ILE A 20 -26.57 15.71 -6.43
CA ILE A 20 -26.03 14.85 -7.52
C ILE A 20 -24.54 15.12 -7.77
N ASP A 21 -24.04 16.30 -7.39
CA ASP A 21 -22.64 16.70 -7.58
C ASP A 21 -21.64 15.99 -6.64
N ASP A 22 -22.12 15.35 -5.56
CA ASP A 22 -21.28 14.60 -4.59
C ASP A 22 -21.41 13.07 -4.76
N LEU A 23 -21.97 12.64 -5.90
CA LEU A 23 -22.37 11.27 -6.18
C LEU A 23 -21.21 10.45 -6.78
N ASP A 24 -20.51 9.68 -5.93
CA ASP A 24 -19.52 8.71 -6.37
C ASP A 24 -20.10 7.29 -6.31
N LEU A 25 -20.80 6.89 -7.37
CA LEU A 25 -21.37 5.55 -7.48
C LEU A 25 -20.28 4.51 -7.73
N PRO A 26 -20.43 3.28 -7.19
CA PRO A 26 -19.57 2.17 -7.57
C PRO A 26 -19.54 2.04 -9.09
N PHE A 27 -18.34 2.10 -9.67
CA PHE A 27 -18.11 1.91 -11.09
C PHE A 27 -18.59 0.54 -11.54
N GLU A 28 -19.12 0.46 -12.77
CA GLU A 28 -19.41 -0.82 -13.39
C GLU A 28 -18.10 -1.55 -13.65
N VAL A 29 -17.99 -2.76 -13.09
CA VAL A 29 -16.82 -3.64 -13.18
C VAL A 29 -17.09 -4.72 -14.22
N SER A 30 -16.06 -5.10 -14.97
CA SER A 30 -16.15 -6.30 -15.81
C SER A 30 -16.32 -7.56 -14.96
N ASP A 31 -16.75 -8.68 -15.55
CA ASP A 31 -16.85 -9.96 -14.83
C ASP A 31 -15.49 -10.41 -14.26
N GLU A 32 -14.41 -10.16 -14.99
CA GLU A 32 -13.03 -10.46 -14.56
C GLU A 32 -12.62 -9.59 -13.36
N GLU A 33 -12.89 -8.27 -13.43
CA GLU A 33 -12.63 -7.35 -12.32
C GLU A 33 -13.46 -7.72 -11.09
N ARG A 34 -14.72 -8.13 -11.31
CA ARG A 34 -15.62 -8.58 -10.26
C ARG A 34 -15.08 -9.84 -9.58
N GLU A 35 -14.54 -10.80 -10.32
CA GLU A 35 -13.92 -12.00 -9.74
C GLU A 35 -12.74 -11.63 -8.82
N ILE A 36 -11.89 -10.69 -9.26
CA ILE A 36 -10.76 -10.20 -8.46
C ILE A 36 -11.25 -9.52 -7.17
N ILE A 37 -12.31 -8.73 -7.25
CA ILE A 37 -12.89 -8.04 -6.09
C ILE A 37 -13.45 -9.06 -5.08
N HIS A 38 -14.14 -10.09 -5.54
CA HIS A 38 -14.73 -11.12 -4.67
C HIS A 38 -13.72 -12.13 -4.14
N PHE A 39 -12.50 -12.16 -4.71
CA PHE A 39 -11.44 -13.06 -4.26
C PHE A 39 -11.21 -12.94 -2.75
N SER A 40 -11.23 -14.07 -2.03
CA SER A 40 -11.32 -14.08 -0.58
C SER A 40 -10.00 -13.78 0.15
N ARG A 41 -8.85 -13.99 -0.51
CA ARG A 41 -7.52 -13.86 0.08
C ARG A 41 -6.85 -12.52 -0.30
N SER A 42 -5.64 -12.30 0.20
CA SER A 42 -4.78 -11.18 -0.19
C SER A 42 -4.58 -11.15 -1.71
N THR A 43 -4.60 -9.95 -2.30
CA THR A 43 -4.49 -9.76 -3.74
C THR A 43 -3.35 -8.81 -4.07
N PHE A 44 -2.55 -9.19 -5.07
CA PHE A 44 -1.55 -8.36 -5.71
C PHE A 44 -1.87 -8.30 -7.21
N ILE A 45 -2.09 -7.11 -7.77
CA ILE A 45 -2.49 -6.93 -9.17
C ILE A 45 -1.35 -6.27 -9.93
N LEU A 46 -0.89 -6.94 -11.00
CA LEU A 46 0.07 -6.39 -11.96
C LEU A 46 -0.64 -5.97 -13.24
N GLY A 47 -0.31 -4.79 -13.77
CA GLY A 47 -0.91 -4.31 -15.02
C GLY A 47 -0.46 -2.89 -15.37
N ARG A 48 -0.66 -2.51 -16.65
CA ARG A 48 -0.22 -1.20 -17.19
C ARG A 48 -0.88 -0.02 -16.49
N SER A 49 -0.31 1.17 -16.59
CA SER A 49 -0.96 2.39 -16.05
C SER A 49 -2.37 2.57 -16.64
N GLY A 50 -3.31 3.09 -15.83
CA GLY A 50 -4.69 3.35 -16.26
C GLY A 50 -5.64 2.15 -16.32
N THR A 51 -5.18 0.93 -16.00
CA THR A 51 -5.99 -0.31 -16.06
C THR A 51 -6.91 -0.53 -14.85
N GLY A 52 -7.29 0.52 -14.11
CA GLY A 52 -8.24 0.38 -12.99
C GLY A 52 -7.76 -0.41 -11.75
N LYS A 53 -6.50 -0.90 -11.71
CA LYS A 53 -5.97 -1.70 -10.58
C LYS A 53 -6.27 -1.13 -9.20
N THR A 54 -5.98 0.15 -8.99
CA THR A 54 -6.23 0.83 -7.72
C THR A 54 -7.73 0.80 -7.41
N THR A 55 -8.55 1.13 -8.40
CA THR A 55 -10.02 1.15 -8.30
C THR A 55 -10.58 -0.21 -7.89
N ILE A 56 -10.09 -1.30 -8.52
CA ILE A 56 -10.45 -2.69 -8.18
C ILE A 56 -10.06 -3.02 -6.74
N LEU A 57 -8.85 -2.69 -6.31
CA LEU A 57 -8.38 -2.96 -4.94
C LEU A 57 -9.13 -2.12 -3.90
N THR A 58 -9.46 -0.86 -4.20
CA THR A 58 -10.29 -0.01 -3.33
C THR A 58 -11.71 -0.56 -3.22
N MET A 59 -12.29 -1.02 -4.32
CA MET A 59 -13.61 -1.65 -4.32
C MET A 59 -13.61 -2.93 -3.49
N LYS A 60 -12.56 -3.74 -3.61
CA LYS A 60 -12.37 -4.93 -2.77
C LYS A 60 -12.27 -4.59 -1.29
N LEU A 61 -11.45 -3.59 -0.93
CA LEU A 61 -11.31 -3.10 0.44
C LEU A 61 -12.66 -2.69 1.04
N PHE A 62 -13.44 -1.96 0.25
CA PHE A 62 -14.78 -1.52 0.64
C PHE A 62 -15.79 -2.67 0.77
N GLN A 63 -15.84 -3.59 -0.20
CA GLN A 63 -16.77 -4.72 -0.14
C GLN A 63 -16.52 -5.63 1.06
N LYS A 64 -15.26 -5.85 1.42
CA LYS A 64 -14.90 -6.61 2.62
C LYS A 64 -15.38 -5.93 3.90
N GLU A 65 -15.26 -4.60 3.96
CA GLU A 65 -15.80 -3.82 5.06
C GLU A 65 -17.32 -3.96 5.16
N ASN A 66 -18.02 -3.82 4.04
CA ASN A 66 -19.48 -3.92 4.00
C ASN A 66 -19.97 -5.32 4.42
N LEU A 67 -19.32 -6.39 3.92
CA LEU A 67 -19.64 -7.76 4.32
C LEU A 67 -19.40 -8.00 5.81
N HIS A 68 -18.31 -7.47 6.36
CA HIS A 68 -18.02 -7.55 7.80
C HIS A 68 -19.08 -6.81 8.61
N HIS A 69 -19.52 -5.64 8.14
CA HIS A 69 -20.59 -4.88 8.77
C HIS A 69 -21.92 -5.65 8.78
N MET A 70 -22.33 -6.21 7.63
CA MET A 70 -23.55 -7.02 7.54
C MET A 70 -23.49 -8.24 8.48
N ALA A 71 -22.32 -8.88 8.60
CA ALA A 71 -22.13 -9.99 9.53
C ALA A 71 -22.24 -9.56 11.00
N LEU A 72 -21.70 -8.38 11.34
CA LEU A 72 -21.81 -7.80 12.67
C LEU A 72 -23.26 -7.43 13.02
N GLU A 73 -24.00 -6.80 12.10
CA GLU A 73 -25.41 -6.46 12.30
C GLU A 73 -26.25 -7.73 12.52
N ALA A 74 -26.06 -8.76 11.69
CA ALA A 74 -26.79 -10.01 11.81
C ALA A 74 -26.48 -10.80 13.10
N THR A 75 -25.24 -10.72 13.59
CA THR A 75 -24.79 -11.52 14.74
C THR A 75 -24.98 -10.79 16.07
N TYR A 76 -24.76 -9.48 16.09
CA TYR A 76 -24.71 -8.66 17.32
C TYR A 76 -25.78 -7.54 17.35
N GLY A 77 -26.60 -7.38 16.31
CA GLY A 77 -27.71 -6.41 16.29
C GLY A 77 -27.29 -4.94 16.18
N ILE A 78 -26.08 -4.68 15.69
CA ILE A 78 -25.46 -3.34 15.67
C ILE A 78 -25.93 -2.58 14.44
N LYS A 79 -26.62 -1.46 14.64
CA LYS A 79 -27.09 -0.60 13.55
C LYS A 79 -25.99 0.32 13.02
N SER A 80 -26.14 0.74 11.77
CA SER A 80 -25.24 1.56 10.95
C SER A 80 -24.76 2.92 11.52
N GLY A 81 -25.09 3.28 12.77
CA GLY A 81 -24.67 4.56 13.38
C GLY A 81 -23.42 4.47 14.25
N GLU A 82 -23.00 3.27 14.67
CA GLU A 82 -21.88 3.07 15.61
C GLU A 82 -20.63 2.57 14.88
N PHE A 83 -20.02 3.45 14.08
CA PHE A 83 -18.74 3.16 13.43
C PHE A 83 -17.55 3.49 14.35
N PRO A 84 -16.72 2.52 14.76
CA PRO A 84 -15.49 2.82 15.49
C PRO A 84 -14.46 3.63 14.67
N CYS A 85 -14.60 3.62 13.34
CA CYS A 85 -13.66 4.21 12.39
C CYS A 85 -14.12 5.55 11.78
N LEU A 86 -15.27 6.09 12.23
CA LEU A 86 -15.75 7.44 11.87
C LEU A 86 -15.88 8.36 13.09
N ASN A 87 -15.80 7.81 14.30
CA ASN A 87 -15.87 8.58 15.53
C ASN A 87 -14.45 9.03 15.92
N ASP A 88 -13.93 10.04 15.24
CA ASP A 88 -13.02 10.96 15.93
C ASP A 88 -13.89 11.69 16.99
N ASP A 89 -13.40 11.72 18.23
CA ASP A 89 -13.83 12.64 19.30
C ASP A 89 -15.09 12.37 20.12
N LYS A 90 -15.55 11.12 20.29
CA LYS A 90 -16.41 10.81 21.45
C LYS A 90 -15.84 9.69 22.28
N GLU A 91 -15.22 10.09 23.41
CA GLU A 91 -15.11 9.28 24.62
C GLU A 91 -16.52 8.85 25.06
N HIS A 92 -17.04 7.79 24.43
CA HIS A 92 -18.20 7.11 24.95
C HIS A 92 -17.70 6.20 26.06
N GLU A 93 -18.09 6.53 27.30
CA GLU A 93 -17.98 5.65 28.45
C GLU A 93 -18.49 4.25 28.05
N GLU A 94 -17.56 3.29 28.09
CA GLU A 94 -17.82 1.89 27.84
C GLU A 94 -18.83 1.37 28.87
N SER A 95 -20.10 1.29 28.47
CA SER A 95 -21.05 0.43 29.15
C SER A 95 -20.78 -1.03 28.75
N SER A 96 -19.90 -1.66 29.54
CA SER A 96 -19.75 -3.09 29.81
C SER A 96 -20.48 -4.08 28.86
N ASN A 97 -19.73 -4.62 27.90
CA ASN A 97 -19.56 -6.07 27.72
C ASN A 97 -18.47 -6.37 26.67
N GLY A 98 -17.24 -6.60 27.14
CA GLY A 98 -16.24 -7.47 26.50
C GLY A 98 -15.56 -6.96 25.24
N ASN A 99 -14.23 -6.91 25.28
CA ASN A 99 -13.27 -6.68 24.19
C ASN A 99 -13.32 -7.74 23.05
N ASP A 100 -14.47 -8.36 22.77
CA ASP A 100 -14.61 -9.56 21.93
C ASP A 100 -15.27 -9.29 20.58
N ARG A 101 -15.52 -8.02 20.22
CA ARG A 101 -16.02 -7.66 18.90
C ARG A 101 -14.96 -7.99 17.83
N PRO A 102 -15.30 -8.76 16.78
CA PRO A 102 -14.34 -9.07 15.72
C PRO A 102 -14.03 -7.80 14.93
N ILE A 103 -12.74 -7.46 14.84
CA ILE A 103 -12.23 -6.30 14.10
C ILE A 103 -11.72 -6.75 12.74
N LEU A 104 -12.17 -6.11 11.67
CA LEU A 104 -11.63 -6.36 10.33
C LEU A 104 -10.33 -5.57 10.12
N ARG A 105 -9.21 -6.28 10.05
CA ARG A 105 -7.87 -5.69 9.86
C ARG A 105 -7.46 -5.77 8.39
N GLN A 106 -7.76 -4.73 7.62
CA GLN A 106 -7.39 -4.65 6.20
C GLN A 106 -6.15 -3.76 6.00
N LEU A 107 -5.26 -4.14 5.08
CA LEU A 107 -4.07 -3.38 4.72
C LEU A 107 -4.06 -3.10 3.21
N PHE A 108 -3.90 -1.83 2.84
CA PHE A 108 -3.69 -1.35 1.48
C PHE A 108 -2.32 -0.67 1.41
N VAL A 109 -1.45 -1.16 0.52
CA VAL A 109 -0.10 -0.62 0.32
C VAL A 109 0.05 -0.07 -1.09
N THR A 110 0.54 1.16 -1.22
CA THR A 110 0.90 1.78 -2.50
C THR A 110 2.23 2.52 -2.38
N VAL A 111 2.88 2.85 -3.50
CA VAL A 111 4.10 3.66 -3.49
C VAL A 111 3.79 5.15 -3.30
N SER A 112 2.62 5.62 -3.73
CA SER A 112 2.30 7.05 -3.80
C SER A 112 1.53 7.55 -2.57
N PRO A 113 2.03 8.56 -1.84
CA PRO A 113 1.30 9.23 -0.74
C PRO A 113 -0.03 9.86 -1.20
N LYS A 114 -0.04 10.49 -2.38
CA LYS A 114 -1.25 11.06 -3.00
C LYS A 114 -2.29 9.96 -3.26
N LEU A 115 -1.85 8.78 -3.71
CA LEU A 115 -2.75 7.66 -3.90
C LEU A 115 -3.28 7.09 -2.59
N CYS A 116 -2.49 7.08 -1.50
CA CYS A 116 -3.01 6.74 -0.18
C CYS A 116 -4.17 7.66 0.21
N GLN A 117 -4.02 8.98 0.01
CA GLN A 117 -5.06 9.94 0.33
C GLN A 117 -6.32 9.69 -0.51
N ALA A 118 -6.16 9.58 -1.84
CA ALA A 118 -7.27 9.31 -2.75
C ALA A 118 -8.03 8.01 -2.39
N VAL A 119 -7.31 6.96 -1.98
CA VAL A 119 -7.94 5.70 -1.54
C VAL A 119 -8.69 5.89 -0.23
N LYS A 120 -8.13 6.60 0.75
CA LYS A 120 -8.81 6.92 2.01
C LYS A 120 -10.09 7.72 1.77
N ASP A 121 -10.00 8.78 0.98
CA ASP A 121 -11.13 9.65 0.66
C ASP A 121 -12.23 8.87 -0.04
N HIS A 122 -11.88 8.02 -1.00
CA HIS A 122 -12.85 7.17 -1.72
C HIS A 122 -13.53 6.15 -0.79
N VAL A 123 -12.78 5.52 0.14
CA VAL A 123 -13.37 4.62 1.14
C VAL A 123 -14.33 5.37 2.07
N VAL A 124 -13.94 6.55 2.55
CA VAL A 124 -14.81 7.39 3.41
C VAL A 124 -16.07 7.79 2.67
N ARG A 125 -15.95 8.22 1.41
CA ARG A 125 -17.08 8.61 0.57
C ARG A 125 -18.05 7.44 0.35
N LEU A 126 -17.54 6.27 -0.02
CA LEU A 126 -18.35 5.05 -0.18
C LEU A 126 -19.01 4.60 1.13
N LYS A 127 -18.34 4.75 2.27
CA LYS A 127 -18.91 4.47 3.60
C LYS A 127 -20.06 5.42 3.94
N ARG A 128 -19.85 6.74 3.79
CA ARG A 128 -20.89 7.76 3.99
C ARG A 128 -22.12 7.49 3.14
N SER A 129 -21.87 7.03 1.92
CA SER A 129 -22.89 6.50 1.03
C SER A 129 -23.76 5.46 1.78
N ILE A 130 -23.24 4.28 2.10
CA ILE A 130 -24.07 3.16 2.62
C ILE A 130 -24.82 3.52 3.92
N CYS A 131 -24.24 4.37 4.77
CA CYS A 131 -24.73 4.57 6.13
C CYS A 131 -25.83 5.63 6.25
N GLY A 132 -26.15 6.36 5.17
CA GLY A 132 -27.23 7.36 5.14
C GLY A 132 -27.14 8.44 6.24
N SER A 133 -25.97 8.60 6.85
CA SER A 133 -25.78 9.46 8.02
C SER A 133 -25.34 10.84 7.57
N ASN A 134 -26.09 11.87 7.95
CA ASN A 134 -25.73 13.28 7.82
C ASN A 134 -24.62 13.60 8.84
N VAL A 135 -23.41 13.10 8.63
CA VAL A 135 -22.26 13.51 9.44
C VAL A 135 -21.77 14.83 8.85
N SER A 136 -21.85 15.88 9.68
CA SER A 136 -21.42 17.24 9.36
C SER A 136 -20.08 17.26 8.63
N ALA A 137 -20.02 18.08 7.58
CA ALA A 137 -18.80 18.33 6.82
C ALA A 137 -17.78 19.08 7.70
N GLU A 138 -17.01 18.35 8.48
CA GLU A 138 -15.74 18.88 8.99
C GLU A 138 -14.64 18.59 7.99
N SER A 139 -14.24 19.69 7.33
CA SER A 139 -13.09 19.92 6.45
C SER A 139 -12.64 18.75 5.58
N SER A 140 -12.95 18.86 4.28
CA SER A 140 -11.95 18.49 3.28
C SER A 140 -10.61 19.14 3.66
N PRO A 141 -9.49 18.41 3.72
CA PRO A 141 -8.21 19.07 3.65
C PRO A 141 -8.17 19.75 2.30
N ILE A 142 -8.03 21.07 2.35
CA ILE A 142 -7.90 21.98 1.23
C ILE A 142 -7.04 21.33 0.14
N GLU A 143 -7.55 21.35 -1.11
CA GLU A 143 -6.76 21.16 -2.31
C GLU A 143 -5.72 22.29 -2.40
N GLU A 144 -4.68 22.17 -1.61
CA GLU A 144 -3.47 22.96 -1.75
C GLU A 144 -2.41 22.03 -2.31
N ASP A 145 -1.90 22.40 -3.48
CA ASP A 145 -0.86 21.75 -4.28
C ASP A 145 0.52 21.86 -3.59
N VAL A 146 0.54 21.70 -2.27
CA VAL A 146 1.74 21.65 -1.45
C VAL A 146 2.13 20.19 -1.37
N ASP A 147 3.39 19.91 -1.67
CA ASP A 147 4.03 18.62 -1.46
C ASP A 147 3.94 18.28 0.04
N VAL A 148 2.80 17.70 0.46
CA VAL A 148 2.56 17.31 1.84
C VAL A 148 3.63 16.31 2.17
N ASP A 149 4.58 16.74 3.00
CA ASP A 149 5.64 15.92 3.51
C ASP A 149 5.01 14.63 4.03
N THR A 150 5.43 13.51 3.45
CA THR A 150 4.89 12.18 3.76
C THR A 150 5.01 11.87 5.25
N SER A 151 6.02 12.48 5.90
CA SER A 151 6.23 12.44 7.34
C SER A 151 5.03 13.01 8.12
N ILE A 152 4.30 14.00 7.58
CA ILE A 152 3.09 14.59 8.18
C ILE A 152 1.89 13.66 8.02
N GLN A 153 1.73 13.02 6.84
CA GLN A 153 0.57 12.17 6.54
C GLN A 153 0.46 10.95 7.47
N PHE A 154 1.58 10.46 7.99
CA PHE A 154 1.63 9.23 8.79
C PHE A 154 2.09 9.42 10.24
N LYS A 155 2.15 10.66 10.78
CA LYS A 155 2.59 10.91 12.17
C LYS A 155 1.80 10.15 13.22
N ASN A 156 0.50 9.98 12.99
CA ASN A 156 -0.41 9.35 13.94
C ASN A 156 -0.41 7.81 13.84
N ILE A 157 0.35 7.23 12.92
CA ILE A 157 0.47 5.79 12.75
C ILE A 157 1.82 5.36 13.33
N PRO A 158 1.85 4.48 14.35
CA PRO A 158 3.11 4.05 14.94
C PRO A 158 3.91 3.19 13.94
N ASP A 159 5.23 3.15 14.11
CA ASP A 159 6.14 2.32 13.30
C ASP A 159 6.14 0.85 13.76
N THR A 160 4.95 0.28 13.95
CA THR A 160 4.77 -1.15 14.26
C THR A 160 3.44 -1.67 13.71
N LEU A 161 3.42 -2.92 13.28
CA LEU A 161 2.21 -3.66 12.89
C LEU A 161 1.55 -4.34 14.10
N ILE A 162 2.23 -4.36 15.25
CA ILE A 162 1.79 -5.05 16.46
C ILE A 162 0.90 -4.12 17.29
N ASN A 163 -0.21 -4.66 17.83
CA ASN A 163 -1.11 -3.95 18.75
C ASN A 163 -1.67 -2.62 18.22
N LEU A 164 -1.87 -2.49 16.91
CA LEU A 164 -2.55 -1.34 16.32
C LEU A 164 -4.03 -1.28 16.79
N PRO A 165 -4.51 -0.09 17.18
CA PRO A 165 -5.88 0.08 17.65
C PRO A 165 -6.89 -0.17 16.51
N ALA A 166 -8.12 -0.56 16.87
CA ALA A 166 -9.14 -0.98 15.91
C ALA A 166 -9.51 0.12 14.90
N ASN A 167 -9.52 1.37 15.36
CA ASN A 167 -9.82 2.56 14.57
C ASN A 167 -8.74 2.90 13.52
N SER A 168 -7.55 2.28 13.60
CA SER A 168 -6.52 2.44 12.56
C SER A 168 -6.84 1.73 11.25
N TYR A 169 -7.88 0.88 11.23
CA TYR A 169 -8.25 0.08 10.07
C TYR A 169 -9.45 0.68 9.31
N PRO A 170 -9.46 0.60 7.97
CA PRO A 170 -8.45 -0.02 7.10
C PRO A 170 -7.14 0.78 7.04
N LEU A 171 -6.01 0.09 7.13
CA LEU A 171 -4.69 0.71 7.10
C LEU A 171 -4.30 0.99 5.66
N VAL A 172 -4.33 2.26 5.25
CA VAL A 172 -3.91 2.71 3.90
C VAL A 172 -2.61 3.49 4.04
N ILE A 173 -1.49 2.87 3.63
CA ILE A 173 -0.13 3.37 3.87
C ILE A 173 0.77 3.24 2.65
N THR A 174 1.87 3.97 2.65
CA THR A 174 2.89 3.81 1.61
C THR A 174 3.71 2.54 1.82
N PHE A 175 4.36 2.06 0.77
CA PHE A 175 5.33 0.97 0.86
C PHE A 175 6.49 1.31 1.80
N GLN A 176 6.96 2.57 1.80
CA GLN A 176 7.99 3.03 2.73
C GLN A 176 7.51 2.94 4.19
N LYS A 177 6.30 3.44 4.49
CA LYS A 177 5.71 3.32 5.82
C LYS A 177 5.51 1.85 6.22
N PHE A 178 5.08 1.00 5.29
CA PHE A 178 4.96 -0.44 5.53
C PHE A 178 6.30 -1.07 5.91
N LEU A 179 7.40 -0.72 5.24
CA LEU A 179 8.74 -1.21 5.59
C LEU A 179 9.18 -0.74 6.98
N MET A 180 8.89 0.52 7.35
CA MET A 180 9.17 1.04 8.70
C MET A 180 8.38 0.28 9.77
N MET A 181 7.07 0.07 9.55
CA MET A 181 6.23 -0.70 10.47
C MET A 181 6.65 -2.16 10.56
N LEU A 182 7.07 -2.77 9.45
CA LEU A 182 7.59 -4.13 9.42
C LEU A 182 8.89 -4.22 10.23
N ASP A 183 9.82 -3.30 10.01
CA ASP A 183 11.09 -3.27 10.73
C ASP A 183 10.90 -3.10 12.24
N GLY A 184 10.07 -2.14 12.68
CA GLY A 184 9.76 -1.95 14.10
C GLY A 184 8.91 -3.07 14.72
N SER A 185 8.36 -3.98 13.91
CA SER A 185 7.68 -5.20 14.40
C SER A 185 8.64 -6.38 14.56
N LEU A 186 9.76 -6.37 13.85
CA LEU A 186 10.79 -7.38 13.95
C LEU A 186 11.73 -6.90 15.06
N GLY A 187 11.76 -7.59 16.20
CA GLY A 187 12.47 -7.14 17.42
C GLY A 187 14.00 -6.89 17.29
N ASP A 188 14.56 -7.01 16.09
CA ASP A 188 15.93 -6.69 15.72
C ASP A 188 15.91 -5.74 14.51
N SER A 189 15.66 -4.46 14.80
CA SER A 189 15.44 -3.44 13.78
C SER A 189 16.69 -3.23 12.92
N TYR A 190 16.54 -3.39 11.61
CA TYR A 190 17.57 -3.05 10.64
C TYR A 190 17.96 -1.58 10.78
N PHE A 191 16.99 -0.69 10.98
CA PHE A 191 17.23 0.75 11.01
C PHE A 191 17.88 1.24 12.32
N GLU A 192 17.54 0.65 13.46
CA GLU A 192 18.20 0.93 14.74
C GLU A 192 19.68 0.54 14.71
N ARG A 193 20.03 -0.58 14.05
CA ARG A 193 21.44 -1.01 13.88
C ARG A 193 22.31 0.04 13.17
N PHE A 194 21.70 0.91 12.36
CA PHE A 194 22.38 2.03 11.70
C PHE A 194 22.22 3.37 12.42
N GLY A 195 21.72 3.36 13.67
CA GLY A 195 21.64 4.51 14.57
C GLY A 195 20.56 5.52 14.19
N VAL A 196 19.39 5.07 13.74
CA VAL A 196 18.34 5.94 13.20
C VAL A 196 17.09 5.91 14.08
N GLU A 197 16.72 7.05 14.67
CA GLU A 197 15.44 7.23 15.37
C GLU A 197 14.26 7.35 14.37
N SER A 198 13.07 6.86 14.78
CA SER A 198 11.85 6.71 13.98
C SER A 198 11.43 7.94 13.14
N VAL A 199 11.56 9.17 13.67
CA VAL A 199 11.13 10.40 12.96
C VAL A 199 12.15 10.84 11.89
N ALA A 200 13.44 10.48 12.05
CA ALA A 200 14.48 10.73 11.06
C ALA A 200 14.53 9.66 9.96
N LEU A 201 13.80 8.56 10.16
CA LEU A 201 13.99 7.34 9.39
C LEU A 201 13.47 7.42 7.96
N GLU A 202 12.31 8.02 7.74
CA GLU A 202 11.76 8.14 6.37
C GLU A 202 12.65 9.03 5.49
N THR A 203 13.13 10.15 6.05
CA THR A 203 14.10 11.04 5.38
C THR A 203 15.42 10.31 5.15
N LEU A 204 15.87 9.49 6.10
CA LEU A 204 17.11 8.75 5.98
C LEU A 204 17.01 7.59 4.99
N MET A 205 15.88 6.89 4.92
CA MET A 205 15.60 5.88 3.89
C MET A 205 15.70 6.51 2.51
N ARG A 206 15.06 7.66 2.27
CA ARG A 206 15.20 8.41 1.01
C ARG A 206 16.64 8.87 0.76
N LYS A 207 17.33 9.34 1.80
CA LYS A 207 18.74 9.78 1.73
C LYS A 207 19.76 8.65 1.65
N LYS A 208 19.42 7.40 1.93
CA LYS A 208 20.33 6.24 1.80
C LYS A 208 19.94 5.30 0.67
N GLU A 209 18.71 5.37 0.19
CA GLU A 209 18.28 4.66 -1.01
C GLU A 209 19.17 5.04 -2.19
N VAL A 210 19.63 4.01 -2.89
CA VAL A 210 20.45 4.15 -4.09
C VAL A 210 19.50 4.07 -5.28
N THR A 211 19.03 5.24 -5.72
CA THR A 211 18.32 5.39 -6.99
C THR A 211 19.30 5.30 -8.16
N TYR A 212 18.78 5.19 -9.39
CA TYR A 212 19.64 5.19 -10.58
C TYR A 212 20.49 6.47 -10.65
N ASP A 213 19.89 7.64 -10.45
CA ASP A 213 20.62 8.91 -10.52
C ASP A 213 21.76 8.96 -9.51
N ARG A 214 21.53 8.45 -8.29
CA ARG A 214 22.56 8.38 -7.27
C ARG A 214 23.62 7.35 -7.60
N PHE A 215 23.22 6.19 -8.13
CA PHE A 215 24.15 5.18 -8.61
C PHE A 215 25.06 5.75 -9.69
N ASP A 216 24.51 6.41 -10.70
CA ASP A 216 25.25 6.97 -11.84
C ASP A 216 26.19 8.12 -11.42
N THR A 217 25.74 9.00 -10.53
CA THR A 217 26.52 10.18 -10.13
C THR A 217 27.53 9.91 -9.02
N ILE A 218 27.20 9.07 -8.03
CA ILE A 218 28.03 8.86 -6.84
C ILE A 218 28.79 7.54 -6.91
N TYR A 219 28.14 6.45 -7.33
CA TYR A 219 28.74 5.12 -7.24
C TYR A 219 29.52 4.75 -8.50
N TRP A 220 28.92 4.92 -9.68
CA TRP A 220 29.47 4.51 -10.98
C TRP A 220 30.89 5.05 -11.25
N PRO A 221 31.23 6.32 -10.94
CA PRO A 221 32.58 6.85 -11.18
C PRO A 221 33.68 6.16 -10.35
N HIS A 222 33.31 5.49 -9.25
CA HIS A 222 34.25 4.76 -8.40
C HIS A 222 34.45 3.30 -8.83
N PHE A 223 33.66 2.79 -9.78
CA PHE A 223 33.90 1.46 -10.32
C PHE A 223 35.16 1.45 -11.19
N ASN A 224 35.85 0.30 -11.21
CA ASN A 224 37.08 0.16 -11.97
C ASN A 224 36.78 0.33 -13.48
N SER A 225 37.32 1.41 -14.04
CA SER A 225 37.15 1.78 -15.45
C SER A 225 37.58 0.69 -16.43
N GLN A 226 38.45 -0.25 -16.04
CA GLN A 226 38.83 -1.37 -16.89
C GLN A 226 37.65 -2.28 -17.23
N TYR A 227 36.70 -2.44 -16.30
CA TYR A 227 35.54 -3.31 -16.45
C TYR A 227 34.28 -2.55 -16.85
N THR A 228 34.19 -1.24 -16.58
CA THR A 228 32.99 -0.44 -16.85
C THR A 228 33.01 0.35 -18.16
N LYS A 229 34.16 0.49 -18.83
CA LYS A 229 34.30 1.27 -20.09
C LYS A 229 33.32 0.90 -21.21
N THR A 230 32.91 -0.37 -21.30
CA THR A 230 32.03 -0.88 -22.35
C THR A 230 30.60 -1.13 -21.86
N LEU A 231 30.34 -0.82 -20.59
CA LEU A 231 29.08 -1.09 -19.94
C LEU A 231 28.26 0.19 -19.80
N ASP A 232 26.96 0.03 -20.02
CA ASP A 232 25.99 1.08 -19.77
C ASP A 232 25.57 1.06 -18.29
N PRO A 233 25.69 2.17 -17.54
CA PRO A 233 25.36 2.23 -16.12
C PRO A 233 23.92 1.80 -15.83
N SER A 234 22.97 2.19 -16.69
CA SER A 234 21.55 1.87 -16.52
C SER A 234 21.28 0.37 -16.63
N ARG A 235 21.99 -0.32 -17.52
CA ARG A 235 21.91 -1.79 -17.64
C ARG A 235 22.48 -2.49 -16.42
N VAL A 236 23.60 -2.01 -15.89
CA VAL A 236 24.19 -2.60 -14.67
C VAL A 236 23.27 -2.36 -13.47
N PHE A 237 22.76 -1.14 -13.31
CA PHE A 237 21.82 -0.83 -12.23
C PHE A 237 20.54 -1.68 -12.31
N SER A 238 19.97 -1.85 -13.52
CA SER A 238 18.80 -2.70 -13.74
C SER A 238 19.09 -4.17 -13.39
N GLU A 239 20.27 -4.67 -13.71
CA GLU A 239 20.69 -6.02 -13.35
C GLU A 239 20.82 -6.19 -11.83
N ILE A 240 21.46 -5.23 -11.16
CA ILE A 240 21.58 -5.22 -9.69
C ILE A 240 20.19 -5.26 -9.05
N MET A 241 19.28 -4.38 -9.50
CA MET A 241 17.96 -4.25 -8.88
C MET A 241 17.01 -5.42 -9.18
N SER A 242 17.14 -6.06 -10.34
CA SER A 242 16.17 -7.07 -10.81
C SER A 242 16.61 -8.51 -10.58
N HIS A 243 17.92 -8.77 -10.53
CA HIS A 243 18.47 -10.12 -10.52
C HIS A 243 19.34 -10.41 -9.30
N ILE A 244 20.10 -9.43 -8.84
CA ILE A 244 21.03 -9.62 -7.70
C ILE A 244 20.32 -9.29 -6.39
N LYS A 245 19.69 -8.11 -6.31
CA LYS A 245 19.01 -7.63 -5.11
C LYS A 245 17.72 -8.41 -4.87
N GLY A 246 17.59 -8.99 -3.67
CA GLY A 246 16.34 -9.60 -3.22
C GLY A 246 15.95 -10.87 -3.97
N GLY A 247 16.90 -11.54 -4.64
CA GLY A 247 16.64 -12.83 -5.28
C GLY A 247 16.30 -13.90 -4.24
N MET A 248 15.23 -14.67 -4.47
CA MET A 248 14.81 -15.77 -3.58
C MET A 248 15.93 -16.79 -3.34
N GLN A 249 16.79 -17.03 -4.33
CA GLN A 249 17.95 -17.92 -4.22
C GLN A 249 18.97 -17.47 -3.17
N ALA A 250 19.05 -16.17 -2.89
CA ALA A 250 19.93 -15.66 -1.84
C ALA A 250 19.44 -16.05 -0.44
N LEU A 251 18.14 -16.35 -0.27
CA LEU A 251 17.58 -16.85 1.00
C LEU A 251 17.95 -18.32 1.28
N GLU A 252 18.31 -19.08 0.25
CA GLU A 252 18.76 -20.48 0.38
C GLU A 252 20.19 -20.57 0.93
N HIS A 253 20.94 -19.47 0.86
CA HIS A 253 22.33 -19.38 1.33
C HIS A 253 22.35 -18.72 2.71
N GLY A 254 23.04 -19.33 3.68
CA GLY A 254 23.02 -18.89 5.09
C GLY A 254 23.58 -17.49 5.35
N ASP A 255 24.31 -16.91 4.41
CA ASP A 255 24.84 -15.54 4.48
C ASP A 255 23.98 -14.51 3.71
N GLY A 256 22.86 -14.95 3.13
CA GLY A 256 21.95 -14.08 2.38
C GLY A 256 22.51 -13.59 1.04
N LYS A 257 23.55 -14.23 0.50
CA LYS A 257 24.24 -13.78 -0.72
C LYS A 257 24.10 -14.80 -1.85
N LEU A 258 24.06 -14.26 -3.06
CA LEU A 258 24.10 -15.07 -4.27
C LEU A 258 25.56 -15.42 -4.61
N SER A 259 25.86 -16.69 -4.80
CA SER A 259 27.19 -17.12 -5.28
C SER A 259 27.45 -16.63 -6.71
N ARG A 260 28.73 -16.56 -7.11
CA ARG A 260 29.09 -16.17 -8.47
C ARG A 260 28.53 -17.15 -9.49
N GLU A 261 28.64 -18.45 -9.22
CA GLU A 261 28.14 -19.51 -10.09
C GLU A 261 26.62 -19.39 -10.25
N SER A 262 25.89 -19.20 -9.14
CA SER A 262 24.45 -18.99 -9.16
C SER A 262 24.08 -17.74 -9.98
N TYR A 263 24.77 -16.62 -9.80
CA TYR A 263 24.54 -15.41 -10.57
C TYR A 263 24.79 -15.58 -12.07
N VAL A 264 25.87 -16.26 -12.46
CA VAL A 264 26.18 -16.50 -13.87
C VAL A 264 25.13 -17.41 -14.52
N SER A 265 24.64 -18.43 -13.79
CA SER A 265 23.60 -19.35 -14.28
C SER A 265 22.24 -18.69 -14.52
N LEU A 266 21.94 -17.56 -13.86
CA LEU A 266 20.70 -16.80 -14.09
C LEU A 266 20.59 -16.24 -15.52
N SER A 267 21.69 -16.15 -16.28
CA SER A 267 21.65 -15.79 -17.70
C SER A 267 20.90 -16.80 -18.58
N GLU A 268 20.69 -18.01 -18.09
CA GLU A 268 20.06 -19.11 -18.83
C GLU A 268 18.54 -19.18 -18.59
N ASN A 269 18.01 -18.53 -17.53
CA ASN A 269 16.66 -18.78 -17.02
C ASN A 269 15.75 -17.55 -16.86
N ARG A 270 16.16 -16.35 -17.28
CA ARG A 270 15.32 -15.15 -17.25
C ARG A 270 15.56 -14.25 -18.46
N ALA A 271 14.60 -13.37 -18.73
CA ALA A 271 14.71 -12.24 -19.65
C ALA A 271 15.76 -11.20 -19.17
N SER A 272 17.00 -11.62 -18.94
CA SER A 272 18.11 -10.71 -18.65
C SER A 272 18.68 -10.16 -19.95
N SER A 273 19.06 -8.89 -19.91
CA SER A 273 19.73 -8.20 -21.02
C SER A 273 21.24 -8.50 -21.10
N LEU A 274 21.79 -9.25 -20.13
CA LEU A 274 23.23 -9.56 -20.03
C LEU A 274 23.50 -11.05 -20.25
N SER A 275 24.35 -11.34 -21.25
CA SER A 275 24.84 -12.68 -21.54
C SER A 275 25.79 -13.21 -20.46
N LYS A 276 25.96 -14.54 -20.41
CA LYS A 276 26.88 -15.25 -19.51
C LYS A 276 28.29 -14.64 -19.48
N GLN A 277 28.86 -14.39 -20.65
CA GLN A 277 30.19 -13.76 -20.80
C GLN A 277 30.27 -12.36 -20.16
N LYS A 278 29.22 -11.54 -20.26
CA LYS A 278 29.20 -10.20 -19.65
C LYS A 278 29.11 -10.27 -18.13
N ARG A 279 28.44 -11.28 -17.58
CA ARG A 279 28.34 -11.50 -16.13
C ARG A 279 29.65 -12.00 -15.53
N GLU A 280 30.38 -12.84 -16.26
CA GLU A 280 31.69 -13.35 -15.82
C GLU A 280 32.72 -12.24 -15.61
N THR A 281 32.60 -11.14 -16.35
CA THR A 281 33.49 -9.96 -16.32
C THR A 281 33.08 -8.84 -15.35
N GLN A 282 31.94 -8.97 -14.64
CA GLN A 282 31.33 -7.88 -13.86
C GLN A 282 31.54 -7.90 -12.33
N ASN A 283 32.23 -8.91 -11.79
CA ASN A 283 32.66 -8.98 -10.38
C ASN A 283 34.19 -8.98 -10.31
#